data_AF-A0A9X3MPL0-F1
#
_entry.id   AF-A0A9X3MPL0-F1
#
_cell.length_a   1.000
_cell.length_b   1.000
_cell.length_c   1.000
_cell.angle_alpha   90.00
_cell.angle_beta   90.00
_cell.angle_gamma   90.00
#
_symmetry.space_group_name_H-M   'P 1'
#
loop_
_entity.id
_entity.type
_entity.pdbx_description
1 polymer ?
#
loop_
_entity_poly.entity_id
_entity_poly.type
_entity_poly.pdbx_seq_one_letter_code
_entity_poly.pdbx_strand_id
1 'polypeptide(L)'
;MDVFTLVSCLIVFGLVATTILLGVFSKRSALDILDWKPTRSPEVEAENEIDDLAQMMEAQNEIRRRRGKPERTLEDVENEWHGS
;
A
#
# COMPACT_ATOMS: atom_id res chain seq x y z
N MET A 1 -5.69 30.04 33.56
CA MET A 1 -5.08 29.88 32.22
C MET A 1 -4.51 31.22 31.81
N ASP A 2 -3.28 31.26 31.32
CA ASP A 2 -2.66 32.50 30.86
C ASP A 2 -3.13 32.89 29.45
N VAL A 3 -2.88 34.14 29.08
CA VAL A 3 -3.30 34.68 27.78
C VAL A 3 -2.65 33.91 26.63
N PHE A 4 -1.39 33.51 26.81
CA PHE A 4 -0.67 32.73 25.80
C PHE A 4 -1.32 31.38 25.53
N THR A 5 -1.69 30.61 26.57
CA THR A 5 -2.39 29.33 26.39
C THR A 5 -3.75 29.52 25.74
N LEU A 6 -4.51 30.55 26.12
CA LEU A 6 -5.82 30.83 25.51
C LEU A 6 -5.71 31.14 24.01
N VAL A 7 -4.77 32.00 23.63
CA VAL A 7 -4.56 32.38 22.22
C VAL A 7 -4.06 31.17 21.42
N SER A 8 -3.10 30.41 21.96
CA SER A 8 -2.56 29.23 21.30
C SER A 8 -3.64 28.16 21.08
N CYS A 9 -4.47 27.88 22.09
CA CYS A 9 -5.59 26.96 21.96
C CYS A 9 -6.61 27.43 20.92
N LEU A 10 -6.94 28.72 20.89
CA LEU A 10 -7.87 29.28 19.90
C LEU A 10 -7.35 29.09 18.48
N ILE A 11 -6.05 29.33 18.24
CA ILE A 11 -5.44 29.17 16.92
C ILE A 11 -5.48 27.70 16.48
N VAL A 12 -5.07 26.77 17.35
CA VAL A 12 -5.07 25.34 17.04
C VAL A 12 -6.49 24.85 16.78
N PHE A 13 -7.43 25.22 17.66
CA PHE A 13 -8.83 24.84 17.51
C PHE A 13 -9.43 25.43 16.24
N GLY A 14 -9.14 26.70 15.92
CA GLY A 14 -9.58 27.35 14.71
C GLY A 14 -9.05 26.66 13.45
N LEU A 15 -7.78 26.26 13.44
CA LEU A 15 -7.18 25.54 12.31
C LEU A 15 -7.85 24.18 12.12
N VAL A 16 -8.01 23.40 13.20
CA VAL A 16 -8.66 22.08 13.16
C VAL A 16 -10.10 22.21 12.70
N ALA A 17 -10.88 23.12 13.30
CA ALA A 17 -12.26 23.36 12.93
C ALA A 17 -12.40 23.78 11.46
N THR A 18 -11.53 24.68 10.98
CA THR A 18 -11.54 25.13 9.58
C THR A 18 -11.18 24.00 8.62
N THR A 19 -10.22 23.14 8.98
CA THR A 19 -9.84 21.98 8.16
C THR A 19 -10.99 20.98 8.04
N ILE A 20 -11.67 20.68 9.16
CA ILE A 20 -12.85 19.81 9.17
C ILE A 20 -13.96 20.42 8.32
N LEU A 21 -14.20 21.72 8.47
CA LEU A 21 -15.24 22.43 7.73
C LEU A 21 -14.93 22.40 6.22
N LEU A 22 -13.68 22.64 5.81
CA LEU A 22 -13.28 22.50 4.42
C LEU A 22 -13.50 21.07 3.89
N GLY A 23 -13.17 20.03 4.67
CA GLY A 23 -13.38 18.64 4.25
C GLY A 23 -14.85 18.23 4.15
N VAL A 24 -15.70 18.68 5.08
CA VAL A 24 -17.15 18.39 5.07
C VAL A 24 -17.87 19.16 3.97
N PHE A 25 -17.48 20.41 3.72
CA PHE A 25 -18.11 21.25 2.70
C PHE A 25 -17.47 21.11 1.31
N SER A 26 -16.31 20.47 1.18
CA SER A 26 -15.72 20.18 -0.13
C SER A 26 -16.56 19.13 -0.85
N LYS A 27 -17.21 19.52 -1.95
CA LYS A 27 -17.99 18.62 -2.82
C LYS A 27 -17.13 17.65 -3.64
N ARG A 28 -15.81 17.83 -3.67
CA ARG A 28 -14.88 16.98 -4.42
C ARG A 28 -14.27 15.93 -3.49
N SER A 29 -14.31 14.67 -3.90
CA SER A 29 -13.59 13.61 -3.20
C SER A 29 -12.09 13.85 -3.33
N ALA A 30 -11.30 13.52 -2.31
CA ALA A 30 -9.83 13.58 -2.41
C ALA A 30 -9.30 12.74 -3.58
N LEU A 31 -10.02 11.68 -3.97
CA LEU A 31 -9.74 10.87 -5.14
C LEU A 31 -9.95 11.63 -6.47
N ASP A 32 -10.94 12.51 -6.54
CA ASP A 32 -11.19 13.34 -7.73
C ASP A 32 -10.10 14.41 -7.93
N ILE A 33 -9.44 14.81 -6.84
CA ILE A 33 -8.31 15.74 -6.88
C ILE A 33 -7.05 15.03 -7.38
N LEU A 34 -6.86 13.78 -6.97
CA LEU A 34 -5.68 13.00 -7.33
C LEU A 34 -5.77 12.43 -8.75
N ASP A 35 -6.99 12.19 -9.29
CA ASP A 35 -7.28 11.49 -10.56
C ASP A 35 -6.28 10.37 -10.84
N TRP A 36 -6.02 9.55 -9.81
CA TRP A 36 -5.02 8.51 -9.90
C TRP A 36 -5.51 7.43 -10.86
N LYS A 37 -4.86 7.36 -12.02
CA LYS A 37 -5.05 6.28 -12.98
C LYS A 37 -3.80 5.40 -12.96
N PRO A 38 -3.95 4.07 -12.95
CA PRO A 38 -2.82 3.16 -13.11
C PRO A 38 -2.00 3.59 -14.34
N THR A 39 -0.68 3.71 -14.17
CA THR A 39 0.23 4.10 -15.25
C THR A 39 0.35 3.04 -16.35
N ARG A 40 -0.17 1.84 -16.10
CA ARG A 40 -0.07 0.65 -16.97
C ARG A 40 -1.46 0.07 -17.21
N SER A 41 -1.63 -0.59 -18.36
CA SER A 41 -2.87 -1.29 -18.67
C SER A 41 -3.03 -2.53 -17.78
N PRO A 42 -4.26 -3.01 -17.56
CA PRO A 42 -4.50 -4.20 -16.75
C PRO A 42 -3.75 -5.45 -17.23
N GLU A 43 -3.59 -5.59 -18.55
CA GLU A 43 -2.90 -6.72 -19.16
C GLU A 43 -1.41 -6.70 -18.83
N VAL A 44 -0.78 -5.52 -18.91
CA VAL A 44 0.64 -5.34 -18.58
C VAL A 44 0.86 -5.55 -17.07
N GLU A 45 -0.09 -5.18 -16.23
CA GLU A 45 0.02 -5.42 -14.78
C GLU A 45 -0.05 -6.91 -14.46
N ALA A 46 -0.97 -7.65 -15.08
CA ALA A 46 -1.07 -9.10 -14.92
C ALA A 46 0.21 -9.82 -15.41
N GLU A 47 0.81 -9.37 -16.52
CA GLU A 47 2.10 -9.89 -16.97
C GLU A 47 3.22 -9.61 -15.96
N ASN A 48 3.29 -8.39 -15.43
CA ASN A 48 4.29 -8.04 -14.41
C ASN A 48 4.13 -8.87 -13.13
N GLU A 49 2.90 -9.11 -12.67
CA GLU A 49 2.63 -9.95 -11.49
C GLU A 49 3.15 -11.39 -11.69
N ILE A 50 2.97 -11.95 -12.89
CA ILE A 50 3.50 -13.29 -13.23
C ILE A 50 5.03 -13.29 -13.22
N ASP A 51 5.66 -12.28 -13.82
CA ASP A 51 7.12 -12.15 -13.86
C ASP A 51 7.72 -11.94 -12.47
N ASP A 52 7.05 -11.17 -11.61
CA ASP A 52 7.46 -10.94 -10.23
C ASP A 52 7.40 -12.24 -9.41
N LEU A 53 6.33 -13.04 -9.57
CA LEU A 53 6.22 -14.36 -8.93
C LEU A 53 7.34 -15.31 -9.41
N ALA A 54 7.66 -15.31 -10.70
CA ALA A 54 8.75 -16.12 -11.24
C ALA A 54 10.11 -15.71 -10.65
N GLN A 55 10.39 -14.41 -10.55
CA GLN A 55 11.61 -13.90 -9.91
C GLN A 55 11.70 -14.28 -8.42
N MET A 56 10.59 -14.17 -7.68
CA MET A 56 10.55 -14.56 -6.28
C MET A 56 10.83 -16.06 -6.09
N MET A 57 10.24 -16.91 -6.94
CA MET A 57 10.46 -18.36 -6.91
C MET A 57 11.91 -18.72 -7.22
N GLU A 58 12.52 -18.12 -8.25
CA GLU A 58 13.92 -18.35 -8.59
C GLU A 58 14.85 -17.93 -7.45
N ALA A 59 14.62 -16.76 -6.84
CA ALA A 59 15.41 -16.30 -5.70
C ALA A 59 15.32 -17.26 -4.50
N GLN A 60 14.13 -17.80 -4.22
CA GLN A 60 13.97 -18.81 -3.17
C GLN A 60 14.68 -20.12 -3.51
N ASN A 61 14.58 -20.58 -4.76
CA ASN A 61 15.20 -21.81 -5.21
C ASN A 61 16.73 -21.71 -5.20
N GLU A 62 17.30 -20.55 -5.54
CA GLU A 62 18.74 -20.28 -5.40
C GLU A 62 19.19 -20.40 -3.94
N ILE A 63 18.42 -19.85 -2.98
CA ILE A 63 18.73 -20.02 -1.55
C ILE A 63 18.63 -21.49 -1.13
N ARG A 64 17.63 -22.23 -1.63
CA ARG A 64 17.47 -23.67 -1.34
C ARG A 64 18.62 -24.49 -1.92
N ARG A 65 19.04 -24.20 -3.15
CA ARG A 65 20.18 -24.83 -3.83
C ARG A 65 21.47 -24.65 -3.04
N ARG A 66 21.76 -23.42 -2.56
CA ARG A 66 22.91 -23.15 -1.68
C ARG A 66 22.88 -23.94 -0.36
N ARG A 67 21.68 -24.27 0.12
CA ARG A 67 21.47 -25.03 1.36
C ARG A 67 21.33 -26.54 1.11
N GLY A 68 21.54 -27.02 -0.12
CA GLY A 68 21.38 -28.42 -0.50
C GLY A 68 19.95 -28.94 -0.37
N LYS A 69 18.95 -28.05 -0.37
CA LYS A 69 17.53 -28.40 -0.33
C LYS A 69 16.99 -28.52 -1.76
N PRO A 70 16.01 -29.41 -2.00
CA PRO A 70 15.36 -29.51 -3.30
C PRO A 70 14.67 -28.19 -3.66
N GLU A 71 14.61 -27.91 -4.97
CA GLU A 71 13.83 -26.80 -5.52
C GLU A 71 12.34 -27.04 -5.28
N ARG A 72 11.58 -25.96 -5.20
CA ARG A 72 10.13 -26.00 -5.03
C ARG A 72 9.45 -25.38 -6.22
N THR A 73 8.32 -25.97 -6.58
CA THR A 73 7.40 -25.47 -7.60
C THR A 73 6.34 -24.57 -6.97
N LEU A 74 5.60 -23.85 -7.81
CA LEU A 74 4.46 -23.03 -7.35
C LEU A 74 3.40 -23.91 -6.67
N GLU A 75 3.14 -25.09 -7.23
CA GLU A 75 2.20 -26.08 -6.71
C GLU A 75 2.61 -26.59 -5.32
N ASP A 76 3.92 -26.78 -5.07
CA ASP A 76 4.43 -27.13 -3.73
C ASP A 76 4.21 -26.03 -2.70
N VAL A 77 4.21 -24.76 -3.13
CA VAL A 77 3.98 -23.60 -2.24
C VAL A 77 2.49 -23.44 -1.96
N GLU A 78 1.66 -23.59 -2.99
CA GLU A 78 0.20 -23.52 -2.88
C GLU A 78 -0.35 -24.64 -2.00
N ASN A 79 0.14 -25.87 -2.17
CA ASN A 79 -0.24 -27.02 -1.33
C ASN A 79 0.17 -26.85 0.15
N GLU A 80 1.31 -26.21 0.44
CA GLU A 80 1.70 -25.87 1.81
C GLU A 80 0.79 -24.81 2.42
N TRP A 81 0.40 -23.80 1.62
CA TRP A 81 -0.43 -22.70 2.10
C TRP A 81 -1.87 -23.14 2.41
N HIS A 82 -2.45 -24.01 1.57
CA HIS A 82 -3.78 -24.59 1.81
C HIS A 82 -3.80 -25.64 2.93
N GLY A 83 -2.64 -26.20 3.30
CA GLY A 83 -2.50 -27.18 4.38
C GLY A 83 -2.24 -26.58 5.76
N SER A 84 -2.05 -25.26 5.86
CA SER A 84 -1.82 -24.49 7.10
C SER A 84 -3.10 -23.83 7.62
#